data_AF-A0A3D3HA88-F1
#
_entry.id   AF-A0A3D3HA88-F1
#
_cell.length_a   1.000
_cell.length_b   1.000
_cell.length_c   1.000
_cell.angle_alpha   90.00
_cell.angle_beta   90.00
_cell.angle_gamma   90.00
#
_symmetry.space_group_name_H-M   'P 1'
#
loop_
_entity.id
_entity.type
_entity.pdbx_description
1 polymer ?
#
loop_
_entity_poly.entity_id
_entity_poly.type
_entity_poly.pdbx_seq_one_letter_code
_entity_poly.pdbx_strand_id
1 'polypeptide(L)'
;MPGPEETPAPPKILWLARLERRFHTWRERRARARGHKPTVTPFAGYGGDGWIRVLGRVLIVPPRKPRGGGEYASVRGWRSFLAVPVGFASVQITVAGKTHTVAADRGGVVDVVLDATLPPGWQTFTMTVEDSAPVESRVFVVAQDARFGIISDVDDTVMVTALPRPLLAAWNSFVVDEHARQPVPGMAVLLERLARENPGSPVVYLSTGAWNVAPTLVRFMRRHLFPP
;
A
#
# COMPACT_ATOMS: atom_id res chain seq x y z
N MET A 1 -19.00 53.53 15.31
CA MET A 1 -18.12 53.35 14.15
C MET A 1 -17.50 51.95 14.26
N PRO A 2 -17.95 50.95 13.47
CA PRO A 2 -17.25 49.67 13.42
C PRO A 2 -15.98 49.82 12.55
N GLY A 3 -14.87 49.23 12.99
CA GLY A 3 -13.58 49.24 12.27
C GLY A 3 -13.61 48.35 11.02
N PRO A 4 -12.64 48.50 10.10
CA PRO A 4 -12.61 47.75 8.86
C PRO A 4 -12.38 46.26 9.12
N GLU A 5 -13.25 45.40 8.57
CA GLU A 5 -13.05 43.96 8.50
C GLU A 5 -11.78 43.64 7.69
N GLU A 6 -10.80 42.97 8.30
CA GLU A 6 -9.69 42.36 7.58
C GLU A 6 -10.21 41.20 6.71
N THR A 7 -10.19 41.38 5.40
CA THR A 7 -10.45 40.30 4.45
C THR A 7 -9.33 39.25 4.52
N PRO A 8 -9.62 37.95 4.75
CA PRO A 8 -8.57 36.94 4.78
C PRO A 8 -7.92 36.79 3.40
N ALA A 9 -6.59 36.80 3.37
CA ALA A 9 -5.81 36.64 2.14
C ALA A 9 -6.14 35.30 1.44
N PRO A 10 -6.29 35.28 0.10
CA PRO A 10 -6.63 34.05 -0.61
C PRO A 10 -5.48 33.02 -0.51
N PRO A 11 -5.78 31.72 -0.34
CA PRO A 11 -4.74 30.71 -0.16
C PRO A 11 -3.91 30.58 -1.44
N LYS A 12 -2.60 30.84 -1.35
CA LYS A 12 -1.63 30.82 -2.47
C LYS A 12 -1.31 29.43 -3.06
N ILE A 13 -2.15 28.41 -2.84
CA ILE A 13 -1.81 26.98 -3.09
C ILE A 13 -2.75 26.31 -4.13
N LEU A 14 -3.48 27.06 -4.96
CA LEU A 14 -4.38 26.46 -5.98
C LEU A 14 -3.68 26.13 -7.31
N TRP A 15 -2.62 26.85 -7.68
CA TRP A 15 -1.99 26.71 -9.01
C TRP A 15 -1.02 25.53 -9.10
N LEU A 16 -0.27 25.24 -8.02
CA LEU A 16 0.60 24.05 -7.92
C LEU A 16 -0.22 22.76 -8.05
N ALA A 17 -1.35 22.69 -7.35
CA ALA A 17 -2.29 21.56 -7.45
C ALA A 17 -2.88 21.40 -8.86
N ARG A 18 -3.08 22.49 -9.62
CA ARG A 18 -3.51 22.43 -11.03
C ARG A 18 -2.39 21.96 -11.95
N LEU A 19 -1.14 22.37 -11.72
CA LEU A 19 0.02 21.92 -12.49
C LEU A 19 0.30 20.44 -12.25
N GLU A 20 0.22 20.01 -10.99
CA GLU A 20 0.33 18.61 -10.55
C GLU A 20 -0.75 17.76 -11.22
N ARG A 21 -2.02 18.21 -11.21
CA ARG A 21 -3.12 17.56 -11.95
C ARG A 21 -2.80 17.41 -13.44
N ARG A 22 -2.38 18.49 -14.12
CA ARG A 22 -2.05 18.45 -15.56
C ARG A 22 -0.88 17.51 -15.85
N PHE A 23 0.12 17.45 -14.97
CA PHE A 23 1.26 16.56 -15.10
C PHE A 23 0.87 15.08 -14.91
N HIS A 24 0.05 14.77 -13.91
CA HIS A 24 -0.48 13.41 -13.70
C HIS A 24 -1.33 12.94 -14.88
N THR A 25 -2.27 13.77 -15.34
CA THR A 25 -3.10 13.44 -16.52
C THR A 25 -2.27 13.29 -17.79
N TRP A 26 -1.22 14.10 -17.97
CA TRP A 26 -0.30 13.97 -19.10
C TRP A 26 0.52 12.67 -19.03
N ARG A 27 1.06 12.32 -17.86
CA ARG A 27 1.80 11.05 -17.67
C ARG A 27 0.91 9.84 -17.88
N GLU A 28 -0.32 9.88 -17.38
CA GLU A 28 -1.31 8.82 -17.57
C GLU A 28 -1.65 8.66 -19.06
N ARG A 29 -2.02 9.75 -19.75
CA ARG A 29 -2.31 9.74 -21.20
C ARG A 29 -1.12 9.22 -22.00
N ARG A 30 0.10 9.63 -21.67
CA ARG A 30 1.31 9.18 -22.36
C ARG A 30 1.64 7.72 -22.08
N ALA A 31 1.33 7.20 -20.90
CA ALA A 31 1.49 5.78 -20.58
C ALA A 31 0.44 4.92 -21.31
N ARG A 32 -0.83 5.37 -21.34
CA ARG A 32 -1.91 4.73 -22.11
C ARG A 32 -1.64 4.77 -23.62
N ALA A 33 -1.13 5.89 -24.15
CA ALA A 33 -0.74 6.01 -25.56
C ALA A 33 0.41 5.06 -25.96
N ARG A 34 1.19 4.56 -24.99
CA ARG A 34 2.20 3.50 -25.20
C ARG A 34 1.64 2.09 -24.98
N GLY A 35 0.32 1.95 -24.89
CA GLY A 35 -0.37 0.66 -24.72
C GLY A 35 -0.25 0.06 -23.32
N HIS A 36 0.20 0.80 -22.30
CA HIS A 36 0.26 0.28 -20.94
C HIS A 36 -1.12 0.34 -20.30
N LYS A 37 -1.56 -0.80 -19.75
CA LYS A 37 -2.85 -0.91 -19.06
C LYS A 37 -2.68 -0.63 -17.56
N PRO A 38 -3.65 0.03 -16.93
CA PRO A 38 -3.73 0.09 -15.47
C PRO A 38 -3.77 -1.30 -14.85
N THR A 39 -3.23 -1.41 -13.65
CA THR A 39 -3.27 -2.63 -12.85
C THR A 39 -3.50 -2.23 -11.41
N VAL A 40 -4.30 -3.03 -10.71
CA VAL A 40 -4.53 -2.86 -9.28
C VAL A 40 -3.47 -3.65 -8.49
N THR A 41 -2.87 -2.98 -7.51
CA THR A 41 -1.97 -3.58 -6.51
C THR A 41 -2.73 -3.62 -5.19
N PRO A 42 -3.37 -4.74 -4.85
CA PRO A 42 -4.09 -4.85 -3.58
C PRO A 42 -3.10 -4.98 -2.41
N PHE A 43 -3.51 -4.50 -1.24
CA PHE A 43 -2.82 -4.71 0.03
C PHE A 43 -3.65 -5.63 0.93
N ALA A 44 -3.05 -6.12 2.02
CA ALA A 44 -3.79 -6.86 3.02
C ALA A 44 -4.81 -5.93 3.70
N GLY A 45 -6.07 -6.34 3.73
CA GLY A 45 -7.13 -5.65 4.45
C GLY A 45 -7.32 -6.21 5.86
N TYR A 46 -8.24 -5.60 6.61
CA TYR A 46 -8.74 -6.14 7.87
C TYR A 46 -10.24 -5.88 8.01
N GLY A 47 -10.91 -6.63 8.86
CA GLY A 47 -12.36 -6.49 9.06
C GLY A 47 -12.82 -7.13 10.35
N GLY A 48 -14.13 -7.13 10.55
CA GLY A 48 -14.79 -7.77 11.67
C GLY A 48 -16.12 -8.35 11.22
N ASP A 49 -17.06 -8.49 12.15
CA ASP A 49 -18.38 -9.00 11.81
C ASP A 49 -19.14 -8.02 10.91
N GLY A 50 -19.55 -8.52 9.73
CA GLY A 50 -20.36 -7.80 8.75
C GLY A 50 -19.61 -6.78 7.89
N TRP A 51 -18.32 -6.51 8.11
CA TRP A 51 -17.58 -5.51 7.34
C TRP A 51 -16.10 -5.85 7.13
N ILE A 52 -15.56 -5.36 6.03
CA ILE A 52 -14.12 -5.38 5.75
C ILE A 52 -13.63 -4.04 5.24
N ARG A 53 -12.39 -3.69 5.57
CA ARG A 53 -11.64 -2.58 4.95
C ARG A 53 -10.69 -3.14 3.90
N VAL A 54 -10.91 -2.74 2.65
CA VAL A 54 -10.11 -3.13 1.51
C VAL A 54 -9.16 -2.00 1.14
N LEU A 55 -7.88 -2.36 0.99
CA LEU A 55 -6.80 -1.44 0.67
C LEU A 55 -6.16 -1.85 -0.65
N GLY A 56 -5.81 -0.88 -1.48
CA GLY A 56 -5.12 -1.13 -2.73
C GLY A 56 -4.64 0.15 -3.40
N ARG A 57 -3.97 -0.01 -4.54
CA ARG A 57 -3.56 1.12 -5.37
C ARG A 57 -3.60 0.79 -6.85
N VAL A 58 -4.15 1.68 -7.66
CA VAL A 58 -4.20 1.58 -9.11
C VAL A 58 -3.01 2.31 -9.72
N LEU A 59 -2.24 1.56 -10.49
CA LEU A 59 -0.96 2.00 -11.04
C LEU A 59 -0.83 1.55 -12.50
N ILE A 60 -0.16 2.34 -13.33
CA ILE A 60 0.40 1.87 -14.60
C ILE A 60 1.87 1.53 -14.37
N VAL A 61 2.21 0.25 -14.49
CA VAL A 61 3.58 -0.24 -14.32
C VAL A 61 4.25 -0.36 -15.70
N PRO A 62 5.49 0.13 -15.88
CA PRO A 62 6.23 -0.06 -17.12
C PRO A 62 6.38 -1.56 -17.47
N PRO A 63 6.34 -1.96 -18.76
CA PRO A 63 6.41 -3.35 -19.19
C PRO A 63 7.78 -3.96 -18.88
N ARG A 64 7.81 -5.28 -18.68
CA ARG A 64 9.04 -6.05 -18.46
C ARG A 64 9.79 -6.18 -19.79
N LYS A 65 11.00 -5.64 -19.93
CA LYS A 65 11.88 -6.03 -21.04
C LYS A 65 12.31 -7.48 -20.81
N PRO A 66 12.07 -8.42 -21.73
CA PRO A 66 12.67 -9.74 -21.64
C PRO A 66 14.17 -9.60 -21.94
N ARG A 67 15.05 -9.95 -21.01
CA ARG A 67 16.46 -10.24 -21.30
C ARG A 67 16.89 -11.43 -20.47
N GLY A 68 17.51 -12.40 -21.17
CA GLY A 68 18.07 -13.61 -20.61
C GLY A 68 19.40 -13.37 -19.90
N GLY A 69 19.78 -14.36 -19.09
CA GLY A 69 21.12 -14.55 -18.55
C GLY A 69 21.51 -13.64 -17.39
N GLY A 70 21.66 -14.23 -16.20
CA GLY A 70 22.64 -13.82 -15.19
C GLY A 70 22.35 -12.56 -14.38
N GLU A 71 22.18 -12.78 -13.07
CA GLU A 71 22.37 -11.85 -11.94
C GLU A 71 21.66 -10.48 -11.93
N TYR A 72 20.84 -10.32 -10.89
CA TYR A 72 20.63 -9.14 -10.03
C TYR A 72 19.16 -9.10 -9.59
N ALA A 73 18.88 -9.81 -8.50
CA ALA A 73 17.60 -9.79 -7.80
C ALA A 73 17.23 -8.40 -7.22
N SER A 74 18.16 -7.43 -7.27
CA SER A 74 18.02 -6.05 -6.79
C SER A 74 17.23 -5.11 -7.72
N VAL A 75 16.92 -5.51 -8.96
CA VAL A 75 16.19 -4.66 -9.94
C VAL A 75 14.66 -4.76 -9.80
N ARG A 76 14.15 -5.38 -8.73
CA ARG A 76 12.70 -5.65 -8.55
C ARG A 76 11.95 -4.55 -7.79
N GLY A 77 12.61 -3.87 -6.85
CA GLY A 77 11.98 -2.90 -5.93
C GLY A 77 11.75 -1.49 -6.48
N TRP A 78 12.57 -1.01 -7.42
CA TRP A 78 12.46 0.36 -7.97
C TRP A 78 11.21 0.62 -8.83
N ARG A 79 10.58 -0.44 -9.37
CA ARG A 79 9.45 -0.32 -10.30
C ARG A 79 8.19 0.23 -9.64
N SER A 80 7.98 -0.02 -8.34
CA SER A 80 6.88 0.61 -7.61
C SER A 80 7.05 2.14 -7.52
N PHE A 81 8.29 2.63 -7.57
CA PHE A 81 8.58 4.08 -7.55
C PHE A 81 8.40 4.75 -8.91
N LEU A 82 8.58 4.01 -10.02
CA LEU A 82 8.29 4.51 -11.37
C LEU A 82 6.82 4.42 -11.78
N ALA A 83 6.03 3.66 -11.04
CA ALA A 83 4.63 3.42 -11.35
C ALA A 83 3.85 4.75 -11.38
N VAL A 84 3.05 4.94 -12.42
CA VAL A 84 2.22 6.15 -12.57
C VAL A 84 0.88 5.88 -11.87
N PRO A 85 0.50 6.64 -10.85
CA PRO A 85 -0.82 6.48 -10.23
C PRO A 85 -1.93 6.84 -11.22
N VAL A 86 -3.00 6.04 -11.22
CA VAL A 86 -4.21 6.30 -12.00
C VAL A 86 -5.28 6.77 -11.03
N GLY A 87 -5.52 8.08 -11.00
CA GLY A 87 -6.50 8.66 -10.11
C GLY A 87 -7.93 8.40 -10.56
N PHE A 88 -8.87 8.30 -9.62
CA PHE A 88 -10.31 8.15 -9.91
C PHE A 88 -10.68 6.94 -10.76
N ALA A 89 -9.80 5.94 -10.83
CA ALA A 89 -10.07 4.70 -11.54
C ALA A 89 -11.25 3.95 -10.89
N SER A 90 -12.15 3.42 -11.73
CA SER A 90 -13.22 2.53 -11.30
C SER A 90 -12.65 1.13 -11.07
N VAL A 91 -12.76 0.64 -9.85
CA VAL A 91 -12.23 -0.65 -9.40
C VAL A 91 -13.38 -1.53 -8.96
N GLN A 92 -13.45 -2.75 -9.47
CA GLN A 92 -14.38 -3.75 -8.97
C GLN A 92 -13.69 -4.61 -7.92
N ILE A 93 -14.36 -4.81 -6.78
CA ILE A 93 -13.90 -5.64 -5.68
C ILE A 93 -14.92 -6.77 -5.52
N THR A 94 -14.47 -8.01 -5.66
CA THR A 94 -15.33 -9.18 -5.45
C THR A 94 -14.94 -9.89 -4.16
N VAL A 95 -15.91 -10.04 -3.26
CA VAL A 95 -15.75 -10.69 -1.95
C VAL A 95 -17.05 -11.37 -1.55
N ALA A 96 -16.98 -12.56 -0.95
CA ALA A 96 -18.16 -13.35 -0.56
C ALA A 96 -19.21 -13.50 -1.70
N GLY A 97 -18.76 -13.60 -2.95
CA GLY A 97 -19.64 -13.69 -4.13
C GLY A 97 -20.35 -12.40 -4.54
N LYS A 98 -20.12 -11.29 -3.83
CA LYS A 98 -20.65 -9.96 -4.16
C LYS A 98 -19.58 -9.12 -4.83
N THR A 99 -19.98 -8.31 -5.82
CA THR A 99 -19.08 -7.37 -6.51
C THR A 99 -19.48 -5.94 -6.17
N HIS A 100 -18.51 -5.16 -5.73
CA HIS A 100 -18.64 -3.75 -5.37
C HIS A 100 -17.81 -2.92 -6.33
N THR A 101 -18.41 -1.87 -6.90
CA THR A 101 -17.69 -0.91 -7.74
C THR A 101 -17.34 0.31 -6.91
N VAL A 102 -16.05 0.63 -6.82
CA VAL A 102 -15.53 1.74 -6.02
C VAL A 102 -14.59 2.61 -6.86
N ALA A 103 -14.45 3.88 -6.49
CA ALA A 103 -13.51 4.78 -7.14
C ALA A 103 -12.24 4.92 -6.31
N ALA A 104 -11.08 4.81 -6.95
CA ALA A 104 -9.82 5.19 -6.34
C ALA A 104 -9.76 6.71 -6.11
N ASP A 105 -8.92 7.17 -5.19
CA ASP A 105 -8.70 8.59 -4.97
C ASP A 105 -7.84 9.23 -6.08
N ARG A 106 -7.51 10.51 -5.92
CA ARG A 106 -6.62 11.25 -6.85
C ARG A 106 -5.22 10.64 -7.01
N GLY A 107 -4.71 9.95 -6.00
CA GLY A 107 -3.41 9.27 -6.00
C GLY A 107 -3.48 7.80 -6.44
N GLY A 108 -4.66 7.35 -6.88
CA GLY A 108 -4.95 5.97 -7.26
C GLY A 108 -5.12 5.04 -6.06
N VAL A 109 -5.24 5.55 -4.84
CA VAL A 109 -5.43 4.73 -3.63
C VAL A 109 -6.88 4.28 -3.54
N VAL A 110 -7.07 2.99 -3.25
CA VAL A 110 -8.35 2.41 -2.88
C VAL A 110 -8.30 2.16 -1.38
N ASP A 111 -9.20 2.79 -0.64
CA ASP A 111 -9.38 2.61 0.79
C ASP A 111 -10.88 2.73 1.09
N VAL A 112 -11.52 1.58 1.29
CA VAL A 112 -12.97 1.50 1.38
C VAL A 112 -13.40 0.45 2.40
N VAL A 113 -14.48 0.74 3.12
CA VAL A 113 -15.18 -0.24 3.96
C VAL A 113 -16.35 -0.80 3.18
N LEU A 114 -16.46 -2.12 3.11
CA LEU A 114 -17.51 -2.85 2.40
C LEU A 114 -18.23 -3.78 3.36
N ASP A 115 -19.55 -3.92 3.18
CA ASP A 115 -20.35 -4.93 3.88
C ASP A 115 -20.00 -6.32 3.37
N ALA A 116 -19.46 -7.15 4.25
CA ALA A 116 -19.10 -8.54 3.93
C ALA A 116 -19.11 -9.39 5.20
N THR A 117 -19.94 -10.44 5.20
CA THR A 117 -19.93 -11.46 6.25
C THR A 117 -18.99 -12.58 5.84
N LEU A 118 -17.91 -12.74 6.58
CA LEU A 118 -16.86 -13.71 6.32
C LEU A 118 -16.46 -14.43 7.61
N PRO A 119 -15.99 -15.68 7.56
CA PRO A 119 -15.48 -16.36 8.75
C PRO A 119 -14.26 -15.63 9.33
N PRO A 120 -14.02 -15.68 10.66
CA PRO A 120 -12.80 -15.14 11.25
C PRO A 120 -11.52 -15.73 10.65
N GLY A 121 -10.42 -14.96 10.71
CA GLY A 121 -9.11 -15.31 10.17
C GLY A 121 -8.85 -14.75 8.77
N TRP A 122 -7.87 -15.32 8.07
CA TRP A 122 -7.50 -14.89 6.72
C TRP A 122 -8.51 -15.35 5.68
N GLN A 123 -9.12 -14.38 4.99
CA GLN A 123 -10.08 -14.56 3.92
C GLN A 123 -9.56 -13.92 2.64
N THR A 124 -10.16 -14.24 1.49
CA THR A 124 -9.73 -13.70 0.18
C THR A 124 -10.75 -12.76 -0.42
N PHE A 125 -10.25 -11.83 -1.23
CA PHE A 125 -11.04 -11.00 -2.13
C PHE A 125 -10.24 -10.76 -3.41
N THR A 126 -10.90 -10.38 -4.50
CA THR A 126 -10.24 -10.03 -5.75
C THR A 126 -10.52 -8.57 -6.11
N MET A 127 -9.56 -7.92 -6.76
CA MET A 127 -9.72 -6.59 -7.32
C MET A 127 -9.45 -6.63 -8.82
N THR A 128 -10.25 -5.90 -9.59
CA THR A 128 -10.03 -5.66 -11.03
C THR A 128 -10.17 -4.17 -11.32
N VAL A 129 -9.44 -3.70 -12.34
CA VAL A 129 -9.56 -2.34 -12.86
C VAL A 129 -9.58 -2.40 -14.38
N GLU A 130 -10.55 -1.73 -15.02
CA GLU A 130 -10.73 -1.79 -16.48
C GLU A 130 -10.71 -3.25 -16.99
N ASP A 131 -9.98 -3.53 -18.08
CA ASP A 131 -9.83 -4.87 -18.68
C ASP A 131 -8.61 -5.63 -18.12
N SER A 132 -8.16 -5.32 -16.90
CA SER A 132 -7.07 -6.05 -16.25
C SER A 132 -7.54 -7.43 -15.75
N ALA A 133 -6.62 -8.39 -15.70
CA ALA A 133 -6.89 -9.65 -15.01
C ALA A 133 -7.16 -9.41 -13.51
N PRO A 134 -8.08 -10.18 -12.88
CA PRO A 134 -8.29 -10.12 -11.44
C PRO A 134 -7.02 -10.38 -10.65
N VAL A 135 -6.79 -9.57 -9.62
CA VAL A 135 -5.68 -9.74 -8.68
C VAL A 135 -6.26 -10.09 -7.32
N GLU A 136 -5.89 -11.27 -6.80
CA GLU A 136 -6.30 -11.73 -5.48
C GLU A 136 -5.48 -11.07 -4.36
N SER A 137 -6.13 -10.81 -3.24
CA SER A 137 -5.50 -10.42 -1.97
C SER A 137 -6.28 -11.00 -0.80
N ARG A 138 -5.84 -10.69 0.41
CA ARG A 138 -6.39 -11.22 1.65
C ARG A 138 -6.84 -10.13 2.60
N VAL A 139 -7.83 -10.46 3.40
CA VAL A 139 -8.33 -9.64 4.52
C VAL A 139 -8.29 -10.48 5.79
N PHE A 140 -7.83 -9.92 6.90
CA PHE A 140 -7.92 -10.57 8.21
C PHE A 140 -9.21 -10.17 8.92
N VAL A 141 -10.12 -11.12 9.12
CA VAL A 141 -11.39 -10.89 9.82
C VAL A 141 -11.19 -11.22 11.30
N VAL A 142 -11.29 -10.20 12.16
CA VAL A 142 -11.14 -10.36 13.60
C VAL A 142 -12.39 -11.02 14.17
N ALA A 143 -12.21 -12.08 14.96
CA ALA A 143 -13.32 -12.75 15.64
C ALA A 143 -13.97 -11.85 16.70
N GLN A 144 -15.29 -11.94 16.88
CA GLN A 144 -16.02 -11.12 17.87
C GLN A 144 -15.57 -11.40 19.32
N ASP A 145 -15.09 -12.61 19.59
CA ASP A 145 -14.58 -13.06 20.88
C ASP A 145 -13.08 -12.79 21.07
N ALA A 146 -12.37 -12.21 20.07
CA ALA A 146 -10.99 -11.80 20.24
C ALA A 146 -10.85 -10.77 21.36
N ARG A 147 -9.87 -10.96 22.25
CA ARG A 147 -9.57 -10.07 23.38
C ARG A 147 -8.14 -9.52 23.36
N PHE A 148 -7.33 -10.01 22.44
CA PHE A 148 -5.92 -9.67 22.31
C PHE A 148 -5.61 -9.27 20.86
N GLY A 149 -4.64 -8.38 20.68
CA GLY A 149 -4.19 -7.89 19.38
C GLY A 149 -2.81 -7.26 19.53
N ILE A 150 -2.01 -7.31 18.47
CA ILE A 150 -0.64 -6.83 18.45
C ILE A 150 -0.55 -5.68 17.46
N ILE A 151 -0.02 -4.55 17.90
CA ILE A 151 0.33 -3.42 17.04
C ILE A 151 1.83 -3.21 17.13
N SER A 152 2.51 -3.22 15.99
CA SER A 152 3.95 -3.00 15.89
C SER A 152 4.21 -1.84 14.95
N ASP A 153 4.99 -0.87 15.37
CA ASP A 153 5.64 0.01 14.41
C ASP A 153 6.60 -0.80 13.53
N VAL A 154 6.97 -0.27 12.38
CA VAL A 154 7.90 -0.89 11.44
C VAL A 154 9.29 -0.31 11.62
N ASP A 155 9.39 1.02 11.58
CA ASP A 155 10.66 1.72 11.58
C ASP A 155 11.28 1.62 12.99
N ASP A 156 12.55 1.22 13.07
CA ASP A 156 13.31 0.97 14.31
C ASP A 156 12.69 -0.05 15.29
N THR A 157 11.66 -0.79 14.83
CA THR A 157 10.98 -1.84 15.61
C THR A 157 11.03 -3.19 14.90
N VAL A 158 10.61 -3.26 13.65
CA VAL A 158 10.70 -4.47 12.81
C VAL A 158 12.00 -4.44 12.00
N MET A 159 12.39 -3.25 11.57
CA MET A 159 13.52 -3.00 10.68
C MET A 159 14.42 -1.91 11.27
N VAL A 160 15.73 -2.16 11.29
CA VAL A 160 16.72 -1.18 11.73
C VAL A 160 16.85 -0.08 10.68
N THR A 161 16.54 1.17 11.04
CA THR A 161 16.68 2.33 10.17
C THR A 161 18.02 3.00 10.44
N ALA A 162 19.12 2.40 9.97
CA ALA A 162 20.42 3.07 10.02
C ALA A 162 20.50 4.16 8.95
N LEU A 163 19.87 5.31 9.20
CA LEU A 163 19.97 6.50 8.37
C LEU A 163 20.87 7.54 9.04
N PRO A 164 22.10 7.78 8.53
CA PRO A 164 22.85 8.98 8.88
C PRO A 164 22.01 10.23 8.54
N ARG A 165 21.91 11.17 9.48
CA ARG A 165 21.12 12.42 9.38
C ARG A 165 21.26 13.22 8.06
N PRO A 166 22.38 13.22 7.32
CA PRO A 166 22.48 13.94 6.03
C PRO A 166 21.70 13.30 4.86
N LEU A 167 21.23 12.04 4.99
CA LEU A 167 20.63 11.27 3.90
C LEU A 167 19.09 11.26 3.92
N LEU A 168 18.44 12.07 4.76
CA LEU A 168 16.98 12.27 4.74
C LEU A 168 16.47 12.73 3.37
N ALA A 169 17.24 13.55 2.64
CA ALA A 169 16.92 13.94 1.26
C ALA A 169 17.16 12.80 0.24
N ALA A 170 18.11 11.91 0.54
CA ALA A 170 18.39 10.70 -0.24
C ALA A 170 17.42 9.55 0.08
N TRP A 171 16.43 9.73 0.96
CA TRP A 171 15.33 8.76 1.18
C TRP A 171 14.58 8.43 -0.12
N ASN A 172 14.46 9.40 -1.02
CA ASN A 172 13.95 9.20 -2.38
C ASN A 172 14.86 8.34 -3.28
N SER A 173 16.12 8.14 -2.87
CA SER A 173 17.17 7.43 -3.59
C SER A 173 17.51 6.05 -3.02
N PHE A 174 16.85 5.59 -1.93
CA PHE A 174 16.99 4.23 -1.33
C PHE A 174 16.34 3.12 -2.19
N VAL A 175 16.55 3.23 -3.49
CA VAL A 175 15.95 2.47 -4.57
C VAL A 175 16.80 1.25 -4.96
N VAL A 176 17.99 1.04 -4.35
CA VAL A 176 18.96 0.09 -4.92
C VAL A 176 19.44 -1.02 -3.97
N ASP A 177 19.38 -0.90 -2.64
CA ASP A 177 19.81 -2.01 -1.77
C ASP A 177 18.75 -2.48 -0.76
N GLU A 178 17.98 -3.48 -1.18
CA GLU A 178 17.18 -4.31 -0.26
C GLU A 178 18.08 -5.07 0.75
N HIS A 179 19.40 -5.19 0.51
CA HIS A 179 20.36 -5.89 1.37
C HIS A 179 20.86 -5.07 2.59
N ALA A 180 20.62 -3.75 2.63
CA ALA A 180 21.04 -2.91 3.75
C ALA A 180 20.06 -2.93 4.93
N ARG A 181 18.85 -3.48 4.75
CA ARG A 181 17.82 -3.53 5.80
C ARG A 181 18.02 -4.76 6.65
N GLN A 182 18.28 -4.55 7.93
CA GLN A 182 18.42 -5.63 8.92
C GLN A 182 17.15 -5.69 9.78
N PRO A 183 16.64 -6.89 10.10
CA PRO A 183 15.57 -7.01 11.08
C PRO A 183 16.12 -6.64 12.47
N VAL A 184 15.28 -6.04 13.31
CA VAL A 184 15.64 -5.87 14.72
C VAL A 184 15.77 -7.26 15.36
N PRO A 185 16.92 -7.62 15.96
CA PRO A 185 17.13 -8.94 16.52
C PRO A 185 16.07 -9.32 17.55
N GLY A 186 15.52 -10.53 17.44
CA GLY A 186 14.54 -11.08 18.39
C GLY A 186 13.09 -10.63 18.17
N MET A 187 12.83 -9.56 17.39
CA MET A 187 11.48 -9.03 17.25
C MET A 187 10.51 -9.95 16.51
N ALA A 188 10.95 -10.61 15.44
CA ALA A 188 10.14 -11.61 14.76
C ALA A 188 9.75 -12.76 15.72
N VAL A 189 10.69 -13.20 16.57
CA VAL A 189 10.44 -14.27 17.56
C VAL A 189 9.48 -13.82 18.65
N LEU A 190 9.63 -12.59 19.14
CA LEU A 190 8.73 -12.00 20.14
C LEU A 190 7.29 -11.94 19.60
N LEU A 191 7.11 -11.33 18.42
CA LEU A 191 5.80 -11.15 17.81
C LEU A 191 5.15 -12.50 17.48
N GLU A 192 5.94 -13.47 16.97
CA GLU A 192 5.48 -14.82 16.71
C GLU A 192 5.03 -15.55 17.99
N ARG A 193 5.76 -15.41 19.10
CA ARG A 193 5.36 -15.99 20.40
C ARG A 193 4.06 -15.38 20.91
N LEU A 194 3.96 -14.05 20.90
CA LEU A 194 2.74 -13.34 21.31
C LEU A 194 1.53 -13.76 20.46
N ALA A 195 1.71 -13.92 19.15
CA ALA A 195 0.65 -14.35 18.25
C ALA A 195 0.24 -15.82 18.48
N ARG A 196 1.21 -16.71 18.79
CA ARG A 196 0.94 -18.13 19.09
C ARG A 196 0.26 -18.34 20.44
N GLU A 197 0.64 -17.56 21.45
CA GLU A 197 0.02 -17.61 22.79
C GLU A 197 -1.40 -17.05 22.79
N ASN A 198 -1.75 -16.25 21.77
CA ASN A 198 -3.08 -15.66 21.60
C ASN A 198 -3.66 -15.96 20.20
N PRO A 199 -4.06 -17.22 19.92
CA PRO A 199 -4.56 -17.61 18.60
C PRO A 199 -5.74 -16.74 18.14
N GLY A 200 -5.75 -16.37 16.86
CA GLY A 200 -6.80 -15.53 16.26
C GLY A 200 -6.61 -14.02 16.49
N SER A 201 -5.57 -13.61 17.22
CA SER A 201 -5.25 -12.18 17.42
C SER A 201 -4.75 -11.52 16.13
N PRO A 202 -5.23 -10.32 15.78
CA PRO A 202 -4.66 -9.57 14.67
C PRO A 202 -3.25 -9.08 14.99
N VAL A 203 -2.36 -9.12 14.00
CA VAL A 203 -1.07 -8.42 14.03
C VAL A 203 -1.11 -7.28 13.02
N VAL A 204 -0.95 -6.05 13.49
CA VAL A 204 -1.03 -4.84 12.68
C VAL A 204 0.31 -4.13 12.69
N TYR A 205 0.90 -3.97 11.51
CA TYR A 205 2.13 -3.22 11.33
C TYR A 205 1.83 -1.79 10.87
N LEU A 206 2.38 -0.81 11.58
CA LEU A 206 2.26 0.61 11.26
C LEU A 206 3.55 1.08 10.58
N SER A 207 3.43 1.85 9.50
CA SER A 207 4.58 2.45 8.84
C SER A 207 4.24 3.85 8.37
N THR A 208 5.22 4.75 8.48
CA THR A 208 5.13 6.11 7.92
C THR A 208 5.60 6.17 6.46
N GLY A 209 6.08 5.04 5.91
CA GLY A 209 6.56 4.93 4.54
C GLY A 209 5.47 5.14 3.49
N ALA A 210 5.84 5.69 2.34
CA ALA A 210 4.92 5.84 1.21
C ALA A 210 4.42 4.47 0.70
N TRP A 211 3.19 4.42 0.19
CA TRP A 211 2.55 3.21 -0.36
C TRP A 211 3.39 2.43 -1.40
N ASN A 212 4.32 3.08 -2.09
CA ASN A 212 5.24 2.43 -3.04
C ASN A 212 6.25 1.48 -2.35
N VAL A 213 6.49 1.66 -1.05
CA VAL A 213 7.40 0.84 -0.23
C VAL A 213 6.72 -0.44 0.24
N ALA A 214 5.39 -0.45 0.38
CA ALA A 214 4.63 -1.56 0.95
C ALA A 214 4.96 -2.93 0.34
N PRO A 215 5.05 -3.12 -1.00
CA PRO A 215 5.42 -4.43 -1.56
C PRO A 215 6.81 -4.90 -1.15
N THR A 216 7.76 -3.96 -1.01
CA THR A 216 9.12 -4.28 -0.57
C THR A 216 9.16 -4.60 0.92
N LEU A 217 8.41 -3.85 1.73
CA LEU A 217 8.26 -4.13 3.16
C LEU A 217 7.63 -5.51 3.41
N VAL A 218 6.57 -5.86 2.69
CA VAL A 218 5.94 -7.20 2.80
C VAL A 218 6.92 -8.31 2.44
N ARG A 219 7.76 -8.12 1.41
CA ARG A 219 8.82 -9.11 1.08
C ARG A 219 9.86 -9.22 2.20
N PHE A 220 10.26 -8.10 2.78
CA PHE A 220 11.17 -8.07 3.93
C PHE A 220 10.58 -8.82 5.13
N MET A 221 9.35 -8.50 5.53
CA MET A 221 8.65 -9.17 6.64
C MET A 221 8.57 -10.67 6.42
N ARG A 222 8.18 -11.11 5.22
CA ARG A 222 8.14 -12.55 4.84
C ARG A 222 9.52 -13.21 4.89
N ARG A 223 10.56 -12.56 4.37
CA ARG A 223 11.94 -13.08 4.38
C ARG A 223 12.47 -13.28 5.81
N HIS A 224 12.07 -12.40 6.73
CA HIS A 224 12.49 -12.44 8.13
C HIS A 224 11.46 -13.11 9.06
N LEU A 225 10.48 -13.81 8.48
CA LEU A 225 9.51 -14.63 9.22
C LEU A 225 8.70 -13.86 10.27
N PHE A 226 8.41 -12.58 10.00
CA PHE A 226 7.44 -11.84 10.80
C PHE A 226 6.03 -12.44 10.60
N PRO A 227 5.20 -12.51 11.66
CA PRO A 227 3.85 -13.04 11.54
C PRO A 227 3.04 -12.22 10.53
N PRO A 228 2.21 -12.90 9.71
CA PRO A 228 1.52 -12.31 8.57
C PRO A 228 0.38 -11.36 8.91
#